data_AF-A0A2H9I155-F1
#
_entry.id   AF-A0A2H9I155-F1
#
_cell.length_a   1.000
_cell.length_b   1.000
_cell.length_c   1.000
_cell.angle_alpha   90.00
_cell.angle_beta   90.00
_cell.angle_gamma   90.00
#
_symmetry.space_group_name_H-M   'P 1'
#
loop_
_entity.id
_entity.type
_entity.pdbx_description
1 polymer ?
#
loop_
_entity_poly.entity_id
_entity_poly.type
_entity_poly.pdbx_seq_one_letter_code
_entity_poly.pdbx_strand_id
1 'polypeptide(L)'
;MRTFISGLNLRSLLEGNIRAFAVRGLLLTLGQGLTGGLVMLYVKNVLGADALVIGSFTSLWCAVFVVFILLGGWVADRYDRKKTYLLGSALALPTPLIYALSPSWHMIFLAYFFDALSSAFVVPAYQSILFSSVERNRRSRAIAVINTLSHLVNMIVPPLSALAVQLTGGLNNLRLMFLLQFTVTLCVWLYTSKAIQIKSVNEKLQPNGLSSTMKDFFGQIKKVYRVARERKAMPWLYLYLTGPLAWGVVNPFWTIYAAEVCKSPLYVIGLLSTVSSLTIVLLQIPLSKVSDRKGRKKIILTFRPFRYLCLIILILAGSFDMPLFVSFIPLLAWVLDAIGVSSSPSWMAASREVIPEDLQGTWNSLLNLLYHSTAVFCGVLGGLLWNIDPRLPFIMALVVDSSIRYPLLHKIPETLLAIRYRPRAIGPHIAIYGLPGAGQTYTARLLGRMTGSEIVDERFWSGDEEKAERLIDKVLKRDENVIIEGKPAVLAARRPERSIVVLLVAPKEERIIRKMKDVKKPDFIVLNLIEEEDREVQKLVKRLYRADISRLPPFDLAINTERIPPETVAKIISLIHKEKLKR
;
A
#
# COMPACT_ATOMS: atom_id res chain seq x y z
N MET A 1 -19.69 12.21 0.28
CA MET A 1 -19.68 11.18 1.35
C MET A 1 -20.77 10.12 1.15
N ARG A 2 -22.04 10.53 0.93
CA ARG A 2 -23.16 9.61 0.59
C ARG A 2 -22.84 8.63 -0.55
N THR A 3 -22.20 9.06 -1.63
CA THR A 3 -21.86 8.22 -2.80
C THR A 3 -20.74 7.19 -2.58
N PHE A 4 -19.93 7.29 -1.52
CA PHE A 4 -18.93 6.25 -1.19
C PHE A 4 -19.53 5.21 -0.26
N ILE A 5 -20.35 5.66 0.71
CA ILE A 5 -21.00 4.80 1.71
C ILE A 5 -22.21 4.07 1.10
N SER A 6 -22.95 4.66 0.16
CA SER A 6 -24.16 4.07 -0.42
C SER A 6 -23.92 2.84 -1.30
N GLY A 7 -22.69 2.61 -1.77
CA GLY A 7 -22.30 1.41 -2.52
C GLY A 7 -21.47 0.41 -1.71
N LEU A 8 -21.14 0.72 -0.45
CA LEU A 8 -20.36 -0.14 0.43
C LEU A 8 -21.31 -0.97 1.27
N ASN A 9 -21.40 -2.26 0.99
CA ASN A 9 -21.97 -3.20 1.94
C ASN A 9 -20.99 -3.34 3.12
N LEU A 10 -20.99 -2.37 4.04
CA LEU A 10 -20.09 -2.27 5.20
C LEU A 10 -20.11 -3.56 6.02
N ARG A 11 -21.28 -4.22 6.09
CA ARG A 11 -21.47 -5.48 6.79
C ARG A 11 -20.59 -6.59 6.22
N SER A 12 -20.49 -6.68 4.89
CA SER A 12 -19.64 -7.67 4.19
C SER A 12 -18.14 -7.36 4.24
N LEU A 13 -17.76 -6.11 4.54
CA LEU A 13 -16.36 -5.67 4.68
C LEU A 13 -15.84 -5.85 6.11
N LEU A 14 -16.72 -5.75 7.10
CA LEU A 14 -16.42 -5.85 8.53
C LEU A 14 -16.86 -7.21 9.07
N GLU A 15 -16.28 -8.28 8.53
CA GLU A 15 -16.49 -9.65 9.01
C GLU A 15 -15.23 -10.19 9.71
N GLY A 16 -15.42 -11.16 10.61
CA GLY A 16 -14.34 -11.84 11.33
C GLY A 16 -13.34 -10.90 12.01
N ASN A 17 -12.05 -11.12 11.74
CA ASN A 17 -10.95 -10.36 12.36
C ASN A 17 -10.94 -8.88 11.99
N ILE A 18 -11.53 -8.48 10.86
CA ILE A 18 -11.55 -7.08 10.44
C ILE A 18 -12.51 -6.27 11.29
N ARG A 19 -13.64 -6.86 11.67
CA ARG A 19 -14.53 -6.26 12.66
C ARG A 19 -13.82 -6.08 13.99
N ALA A 20 -13.10 -7.11 14.45
CA ALA A 20 -12.35 -7.05 15.70
C ALA A 20 -11.29 -5.93 15.67
N PHE A 21 -10.54 -5.81 14.58
CA PHE A 21 -9.56 -4.73 14.42
C PHE A 21 -10.18 -3.35 14.25
N ALA A 22 -11.34 -3.24 13.61
CA ALA A 22 -12.06 -1.97 13.49
C ALA A 22 -12.56 -1.47 14.86
N VAL A 23 -13.22 -2.34 15.64
CA VAL A 23 -13.68 -2.04 16.99
C VAL A 23 -12.50 -1.71 17.90
N ARG A 24 -11.42 -2.51 17.84
CA ARG A 24 -10.18 -2.21 18.56
C ARG A 24 -9.63 -0.83 18.19
N GLY A 25 -9.48 -0.53 16.90
CA GLY A 25 -8.92 0.73 16.42
C GLY A 25 -9.73 1.93 16.92
N LEU A 26 -11.05 1.84 16.86
CA LEU A 26 -11.97 2.84 17.39
C LEU A 26 -11.78 3.08 18.90
N LEU A 27 -11.80 2.01 19.70
CA LEU A 27 -11.69 2.10 21.16
C LEU A 27 -10.31 2.59 21.61
N LEU A 28 -9.23 2.19 20.93
CA LEU A 28 -7.89 2.71 21.22
C LEU A 28 -7.77 4.18 20.84
N THR A 29 -8.36 4.60 19.71
CA THR A 29 -8.38 6.02 19.31
C THR A 29 -9.14 6.85 20.34
N LEU A 30 -10.26 6.32 20.87
CA LEU A 30 -10.99 6.95 21.96
C LEU A 30 -10.11 7.07 23.21
N GLY A 31 -9.49 5.97 23.64
CA GLY A 31 -8.61 5.94 24.80
C GLY A 31 -7.43 6.91 24.70
N GLN A 32 -6.76 6.97 23.54
CA GLN A 32 -5.67 7.92 23.29
C GLN A 32 -6.20 9.37 23.27
N GLY A 33 -7.39 9.59 22.69
CA GLY A 33 -8.04 10.89 22.66
C GLY A 33 -8.41 11.44 24.03
N LEU A 34 -8.57 10.59 25.06
CA LEU A 34 -8.82 11.02 26.44
C LEU A 34 -7.71 11.91 27.01
N THR A 35 -6.51 11.91 26.44
CA THR A 35 -5.41 12.80 26.87
C THR A 35 -5.46 14.19 26.23
N GLY A 36 -6.41 14.44 25.32
CA GLY A 36 -6.58 15.73 24.66
C GLY A 36 -5.41 16.17 23.77
N GLY A 37 -4.45 15.28 23.48
CA GLY A 37 -3.20 15.65 22.82
C GLY A 37 -2.24 16.47 23.71
N LEU A 38 -2.48 16.49 25.02
CA LEU A 38 -1.77 17.31 26.00
C LEU A 38 -0.60 16.58 26.68
N VAL A 39 -0.28 15.35 26.26
CA VAL A 39 0.73 14.48 26.91
C VAL A 39 2.09 15.17 27.05
N MET A 40 2.60 15.79 25.98
CA MET A 40 3.91 16.45 26.03
C MET A 40 3.92 17.69 26.95
N LEU A 41 2.80 18.40 27.05
CA LEU A 41 2.65 19.52 27.99
C LEU A 41 2.60 19.06 29.44
N TYR A 42 1.94 17.94 29.71
CA TYR A 42 1.95 17.31 31.03
C TYR A 42 3.37 16.89 31.44
N VAL A 43 4.08 16.21 30.55
CA VAL A 43 5.46 15.76 30.81
C VAL A 43 6.40 16.95 31.07
N LYS A 44 6.22 18.05 30.33
CA LYS A 44 7.02 19.26 30.53
C LYS A 44 6.63 20.01 31.82
N ASN A 45 5.37 20.43 31.93
CA ASN A 45 4.94 21.41 32.93
C ASN A 45 4.58 20.79 34.29
N VAL A 46 4.16 19.52 34.31
CA VAL A 46 3.77 18.82 35.55
C VAL A 46 4.87 17.89 36.04
N LEU A 47 5.49 17.13 35.13
CA LEU A 47 6.56 16.19 35.50
C LEU A 47 7.96 16.82 35.49
N GLY A 48 8.10 18.04 34.97
CA GLY A 48 9.34 18.83 35.01
C GLY A 48 10.39 18.42 33.98
N ALA A 49 10.00 17.79 32.87
CA ALA A 49 10.96 17.44 31.81
C ALA A 49 11.36 18.69 31.01
N ASP A 50 12.65 18.87 30.75
CA ASP A 50 13.11 19.88 29.79
C ASP A 50 12.96 19.39 28.33
N ALA A 51 13.28 20.26 27.38
CA ALA A 51 13.16 19.90 25.95
C ALA A 51 14.14 18.81 25.52
N LEU A 52 15.32 18.73 26.16
CA LEU A 52 16.33 17.72 25.87
C LEU A 52 15.85 16.33 26.29
N VAL A 53 15.28 16.22 27.49
CA VAL A 53 14.67 15.00 28.02
C VAL A 53 13.48 14.58 27.14
N ILE A 54 12.62 15.52 26.75
CA ILE A 54 11.48 15.25 25.85
C ILE A 54 11.95 14.70 24.50
N GLY A 55 12.99 15.30 23.92
CA GLY A 55 13.62 14.80 22.70
C GLY A 55 14.21 13.38 22.89
N SER A 56 14.85 13.15 24.03
CA SER A 56 15.50 11.89 24.38
C SER A 56 14.51 10.71 24.52
N PHE A 57 13.25 10.95 24.88
CA PHE A 57 12.23 9.90 24.89
C PHE A 57 11.99 9.29 23.51
N THR A 58 11.92 10.15 22.47
CA THR A 58 11.74 9.69 21.08
C THR A 58 12.97 8.92 20.61
N SER A 59 14.16 9.38 21.01
CA SER A 59 15.43 8.71 20.74
C SER A 59 15.50 7.32 21.38
N LEU A 60 15.13 7.19 22.65
CA LEU A 60 15.06 5.89 23.34
C LEU A 60 14.08 4.96 22.62
N TRP A 61 12.88 5.45 22.32
CA TRP A 61 11.86 4.66 21.64
C TRP A 61 12.35 4.10 20.30
N CYS A 62 12.98 4.94 19.48
CA CYS A 62 13.54 4.51 18.21
C CYS A 62 14.67 3.50 18.39
N ALA A 63 15.54 3.70 19.39
CA ALA A 63 16.65 2.78 19.67
C ALA A 63 16.14 1.40 20.08
N VAL A 64 15.21 1.35 21.03
CA VAL A 64 14.56 0.10 21.47
C VAL A 64 13.82 -0.55 20.30
N PHE A 65 13.06 0.22 19.52
CA PHE A 65 12.33 -0.33 18.38
C PHE A 65 13.28 -0.97 17.35
N VAL A 66 14.37 -0.31 16.97
CA VAL A 66 15.36 -0.83 16.01
C VAL A 66 16.03 -2.11 16.51
N VAL A 67 16.38 -2.16 17.80
CA VAL A 67 17.00 -3.35 18.41
C VAL A 67 16.03 -4.54 18.42
N PHE A 68 14.75 -4.29 18.76
CA PHE A 68 13.79 -5.36 19.01
C PHE A 68 12.90 -5.72 17.81
N ILE A 69 12.80 -4.92 16.75
CA ILE A 69 11.91 -5.20 15.61
C ILE A 69 12.25 -6.51 14.88
N LEU A 70 13.55 -6.83 14.76
CA LEU A 70 13.99 -8.10 14.17
C LEU A 70 13.61 -9.29 15.05
N LEU A 71 13.74 -9.13 16.37
CA LEU A 71 13.32 -10.14 17.34
C LEU A 71 11.80 -10.33 17.29
N GLY A 72 11.03 -9.25 17.22
CA GLY A 72 9.58 -9.28 17.10
C GLY A 72 9.10 -9.97 15.82
N GLY A 73 9.77 -9.74 14.69
CA GLY A 73 9.53 -10.45 13.44
C GLY A 73 9.82 -11.95 13.57
N TRP A 74 10.99 -12.32 14.11
CA TRP A 74 11.36 -13.72 14.33
C TRP A 74 10.39 -14.45 15.26
N VAL A 75 9.94 -13.80 16.35
CA VAL A 75 8.93 -14.37 17.26
C VAL A 75 7.57 -14.50 16.57
N ALA A 76 7.16 -13.53 15.75
CA ALA A 76 5.90 -13.58 15.01
C ALA A 76 5.88 -14.68 13.93
N ASP A 77 7.06 -15.04 13.39
CA ASP A 77 7.21 -16.11 12.41
C ASP A 77 7.30 -17.49 13.07
N ARG A 78 7.87 -17.60 14.28
CA ARG A 78 8.06 -18.88 14.98
C ARG A 78 6.88 -19.29 15.86
N TYR A 79 6.22 -18.32 16.48
CA TYR A 79 5.13 -18.57 17.43
C TYR A 79 3.78 -18.22 16.80
N ASP A 80 2.71 -18.70 17.44
CA ASP A 80 1.36 -18.36 17.02
C ASP A 80 1.17 -16.83 16.94
N ARG A 81 0.80 -16.33 15.75
CA ARG A 81 0.70 -14.90 15.45
C ARG A 81 -0.26 -14.18 16.41
N LYS A 82 -1.32 -14.85 16.88
CA LYS A 82 -2.27 -14.27 17.86
C LYS A 82 -1.59 -14.14 19.21
N LYS A 83 -0.89 -15.17 19.69
CA LYS A 83 -0.14 -15.11 20.96
C LYS A 83 0.93 -14.03 20.93
N THR A 84 1.74 -13.95 19.87
CA THR A 84 2.77 -12.91 19.71
C THR A 84 2.15 -11.51 19.72
N TYR A 85 1.06 -11.32 18.99
CA TYR A 85 0.33 -10.05 18.99
C TYR A 85 -0.25 -9.68 20.36
N LEU A 86 -0.86 -10.64 21.08
CA LEU A 86 -1.44 -10.41 22.41
C LEU A 86 -0.38 -10.14 23.47
N LEU A 87 0.73 -10.87 23.45
CA LEU A 87 1.89 -10.61 24.32
C LEU A 87 2.48 -9.23 24.03
N GLY A 88 2.74 -8.91 22.76
CA GLY A 88 3.23 -7.61 22.35
C GLY A 88 2.31 -6.48 22.81
N SER A 89 1.00 -6.61 22.60
CA SER A 89 0.04 -5.58 23.02
C SER A 89 -0.18 -5.50 24.53
N ALA A 90 0.07 -6.58 25.29
CA ALA A 90 0.06 -6.54 26.75
C ALA A 90 1.21 -5.67 27.29
N LEU A 91 2.36 -5.64 26.61
CA LEU A 91 3.50 -4.80 26.99
C LEU A 91 3.19 -3.29 26.93
N ALA A 92 2.15 -2.87 26.19
CA ALA A 92 1.71 -1.47 26.18
C ALA A 92 0.79 -1.12 27.36
N LEU A 93 0.22 -2.09 28.07
CA LEU A 93 -0.72 -1.85 29.18
C LEU A 93 -0.13 -1.00 30.32
N PRO A 94 1.15 -1.19 30.74
CA PRO A 94 1.73 -0.35 31.78
C PRO A 94 1.85 1.12 31.39
N THR A 95 1.84 1.47 30.10
CA THR A 95 2.20 2.82 29.65
C THR A 95 1.30 3.92 30.24
N PRO A 96 -0.05 3.87 30.17
CA PRO A 96 -0.87 4.94 30.72
C PRO A 96 -0.80 4.93 32.26
N LEU A 97 -0.64 3.76 32.88
CA LEU A 97 -0.48 3.63 34.32
C LEU A 97 0.80 4.32 34.82
N ILE A 98 1.91 4.15 34.10
CA ILE A 98 3.17 4.85 34.38
C ILE A 98 2.94 6.36 34.29
N TYR A 99 2.33 6.88 33.22
CA TYR A 99 2.04 8.32 33.10
C TYR A 99 1.18 8.87 34.25
N ALA A 100 0.15 8.12 34.68
CA ALA A 100 -0.75 8.52 35.75
C ALA A 100 -0.05 8.61 37.12
N LEU A 101 0.78 7.61 37.43
CA LEU A 101 1.40 7.46 38.75
C LEU A 101 2.77 8.13 38.85
N SER A 102 3.37 8.53 37.74
CA SER A 102 4.70 9.14 37.73
C SER A 102 4.77 10.41 38.57
N PRO A 103 5.68 10.49 39.56
CA PRO A 103 5.91 11.73 40.30
C PRO A 103 6.82 12.69 39.53
N SER A 104 7.68 12.17 38.65
CA SER A 104 8.62 12.95 37.83
C SER A 104 8.82 12.31 36.46
N TRP A 105 9.51 13.01 35.56
CA TRP A 105 9.75 12.58 34.19
C TRP A 105 10.61 11.31 34.06
N HIS A 106 11.40 10.93 35.07
CA HIS A 106 12.32 9.78 35.00
C HIS A 106 11.60 8.47 34.66
N MET A 107 10.42 8.26 35.24
CA MET A 107 9.60 7.06 35.00
C MET A 107 9.03 7.01 33.58
N ILE A 108 8.97 8.15 32.87
CA ILE A 108 8.46 8.20 31.49
C ILE A 108 9.39 7.48 30.52
N PHE A 109 10.69 7.36 30.82
CA PHE A 109 11.58 6.50 30.03
C PHE A 109 11.11 5.03 30.01
N LEU A 110 10.57 4.52 31.12
CA LEU A 110 10.00 3.17 31.16
C LEU A 110 8.74 3.08 30.28
N ALA A 111 7.89 4.12 30.27
CA ALA A 111 6.71 4.13 29.41
C ALA A 111 7.11 4.05 27.92
N TYR A 112 8.10 4.82 27.49
CA TYR A 112 8.60 4.77 26.10
C TYR A 112 9.32 3.45 25.78
N PHE A 113 10.05 2.87 26.73
CA PHE A 113 10.66 1.54 26.57
C PHE A 113 9.59 0.46 26.32
N PHE A 114 8.56 0.40 27.17
CA PHE A 114 7.47 -0.56 27.04
C PHE A 114 6.65 -0.36 25.75
N ASP A 115 6.41 0.89 25.36
CA ASP A 115 5.71 1.21 24.11
C ASP A 115 6.52 0.80 22.87
N ALA A 116 7.83 1.06 22.86
CA ALA A 116 8.72 0.65 21.76
C ALA A 116 8.81 -0.88 21.66
N LEU A 117 8.96 -1.56 22.80
CA LEU A 117 8.99 -3.00 22.86
C LEU A 117 7.66 -3.59 22.38
N SER A 118 6.53 -3.06 22.86
CA SER A 118 5.19 -3.44 22.38
C SER A 118 5.08 -3.32 20.86
N SER A 119 5.46 -2.17 20.32
CA SER A 119 5.41 -1.89 18.88
C SER A 119 6.26 -2.87 18.06
N ALA A 120 7.45 -3.23 18.55
CA ALA A 120 8.34 -4.17 17.87
C ALA A 120 7.71 -5.56 17.66
N PHE A 121 6.87 -6.03 18.59
CA PHE A 121 6.15 -7.31 18.46
C PHE A 121 4.79 -7.17 17.76
N VAL A 122 4.06 -6.08 18.03
CA VAL A 122 2.69 -5.88 17.53
C VAL A 122 2.66 -5.59 16.04
N VAL A 123 3.55 -4.71 15.54
CA VAL A 123 3.53 -4.28 14.13
C VAL A 123 3.65 -5.43 13.13
N PRO A 124 4.66 -6.33 13.20
CA PRO A 124 4.80 -7.42 12.25
C PRO A 124 3.63 -8.43 12.36
N ALA A 125 3.21 -8.76 13.59
CA ALA A 125 2.10 -9.67 13.82
C ALA A 125 0.77 -9.10 13.30
N TYR A 126 0.49 -7.83 13.58
CA TYR A 126 -0.72 -7.13 13.11
C TYR A 126 -0.82 -7.13 11.59
N GLN A 127 0.27 -6.76 10.89
CA GLN A 127 0.29 -6.76 9.43
C GLN A 127 0.04 -8.17 8.89
N SER A 128 0.71 -9.17 9.43
CA SER A 128 0.53 -10.56 9.00
C SER A 128 -0.93 -11.04 9.15
N ILE A 129 -1.56 -10.77 10.31
CA ILE A 129 -2.97 -11.13 10.57
C ILE A 129 -3.91 -10.37 9.62
N LEU A 130 -3.70 -9.07 9.46
CA LEU A 130 -4.54 -8.22 8.59
C LEU A 130 -4.48 -8.68 7.13
N PHE A 131 -3.28 -8.96 6.61
CA PHE A 131 -3.11 -9.40 5.22
C PHE A 131 -3.71 -10.79 4.98
N SER A 132 -3.63 -11.71 5.95
CA SER A 132 -4.26 -13.02 5.85
C SER A 132 -5.79 -12.99 6.00
N SER A 133 -6.36 -11.97 6.63
CA SER A 133 -7.80 -11.90 6.94
C SER A 133 -8.66 -11.22 5.86
N VAL A 134 -8.07 -10.60 4.84
CA VAL A 134 -8.83 -9.89 3.79
C VAL A 134 -8.36 -10.27 2.40
N GLU A 135 -9.32 -10.54 1.52
CA GLU A 135 -9.07 -10.64 0.08
C GLU A 135 -8.30 -9.42 -0.44
N ARG A 136 -7.34 -9.68 -1.31
CA ARG A 136 -6.45 -8.65 -1.88
C ARG A 136 -7.18 -7.40 -2.38
N ASN A 137 -8.31 -7.59 -3.06
CA ASN A 137 -9.09 -6.52 -3.70
C ASN A 137 -9.97 -5.70 -2.72
N ARG A 138 -10.10 -6.15 -1.47
CA ARG A 138 -10.89 -5.49 -0.41
C ARG A 138 -10.03 -4.86 0.69
N ARG A 139 -8.74 -5.23 0.79
CA ARG A 139 -7.79 -4.75 1.83
C ARG A 139 -7.75 -3.23 1.97
N SER A 140 -7.52 -2.52 0.88
CA SER A 140 -7.43 -1.06 0.88
C SER A 140 -8.71 -0.39 1.36
N ARG A 141 -9.88 -0.94 0.98
CA ARG A 141 -11.19 -0.46 1.43
C ARG A 141 -11.41 -0.70 2.93
N ALA A 142 -11.09 -1.89 3.43
CA ALA A 142 -11.20 -2.18 4.85
C ALA A 142 -10.32 -1.24 5.70
N ILE A 143 -9.06 -1.05 5.29
CA ILE A 143 -8.13 -0.12 5.96
C ILE A 143 -8.67 1.32 5.90
N ALA A 144 -9.17 1.77 4.75
CA ALA A 144 -9.74 3.10 4.62
C ALA A 144 -10.94 3.33 5.54
N VAL A 145 -11.83 2.34 5.70
CA VAL A 145 -12.97 2.41 6.63
C VAL A 145 -12.48 2.51 8.08
N ILE A 146 -11.55 1.66 8.49
CA ILE A 146 -10.97 1.69 9.86
C ILE A 146 -10.33 3.05 10.15
N ASN A 147 -9.56 3.59 9.22
CA ASN A 147 -8.90 4.89 9.38
C ASN A 147 -9.92 6.03 9.42
N THR A 148 -10.92 6.03 8.54
CA THR A 148 -11.97 7.06 8.52
C THR A 148 -12.73 7.10 9.83
N LEU A 149 -13.10 5.93 10.36
CA LEU A 149 -13.75 5.79 11.66
C LEU A 149 -12.87 6.34 12.79
N SER A 150 -11.57 6.05 12.76
CA SER A 150 -10.61 6.58 13.75
C SER A 150 -10.50 8.11 13.66
N HIS A 151 -10.46 8.69 12.45
CA HIS A 151 -10.47 10.14 12.28
C HIS A 151 -11.73 10.81 12.83
N LEU A 152 -12.90 10.19 12.72
CA LEU A 152 -14.14 10.73 13.30
C LEU A 152 -14.07 10.76 14.84
N VAL A 153 -13.53 9.72 15.48
CA VAL A 153 -13.31 9.71 16.93
C VAL A 153 -12.30 10.78 17.33
N ASN A 154 -11.18 10.86 16.62
CA ASN A 154 -10.12 11.85 16.88
C ASN A 154 -10.57 13.30 16.64
N MET A 155 -11.63 13.50 15.86
CA MET A 155 -12.23 14.82 15.63
C MET A 155 -13.01 15.32 16.85
N ILE A 156 -13.54 14.42 17.69
CA ILE A 156 -14.50 14.75 18.76
C ILE A 156 -13.86 14.58 20.14
N VAL A 157 -13.16 13.47 20.38
CA VAL A 157 -12.72 13.09 21.74
C VAL A 157 -11.63 14.01 22.29
N PRO A 158 -10.53 14.32 21.58
CA PRO A 158 -9.47 15.18 22.12
C PRO A 158 -9.91 16.60 22.49
N PRO A 159 -10.71 17.34 21.69
CA PRO A 159 -11.18 18.66 22.08
C PRO A 159 -12.06 18.63 23.32
N LEU A 160 -12.97 17.65 23.43
CA LEU A 160 -13.83 17.49 24.59
C LEU A 160 -13.00 17.19 25.85
N SER A 161 -11.99 16.32 25.71
CA SER A 161 -11.08 16.03 26.82
C SER A 161 -10.24 17.25 27.20
N ALA A 162 -9.64 17.95 26.24
CA ALA A 162 -8.82 19.13 26.49
C ALA A 162 -9.64 20.24 27.19
N LEU A 163 -10.90 20.42 26.79
CA LEU A 163 -11.84 21.32 27.46
C LEU A 163 -12.15 20.85 28.89
N ALA A 164 -12.42 19.56 29.09
CA ALA A 164 -12.67 19.01 30.42
C ALA A 164 -11.45 19.19 31.35
N VAL A 165 -10.23 18.94 30.86
CA VAL A 165 -8.98 19.17 31.59
C VAL A 165 -8.81 20.65 31.94
N GLN A 166 -9.13 21.56 31.02
CA GLN A 166 -9.08 23.00 31.28
C GLN A 166 -10.06 23.44 32.38
N LEU A 167 -11.28 22.90 32.39
CA LEU A 167 -12.32 23.27 33.36
C LEU A 167 -12.13 22.65 34.75
N THR A 168 -11.53 21.46 34.83
CA THR A 168 -11.51 20.67 36.07
C THR A 168 -10.29 20.93 36.97
N GLY A 169 -9.28 21.68 36.52
CA GLY A 169 -8.06 21.91 37.31
C GLY A 169 -6.73 21.88 36.54
N GLY A 170 -6.76 21.90 35.20
CA GLY A 170 -5.57 22.00 34.36
C GLY A 170 -4.82 20.67 34.19
N LEU A 171 -3.56 20.75 33.76
CA LEU A 171 -2.78 19.60 33.29
C LEU A 171 -2.62 18.47 34.32
N ASN A 172 -2.69 18.74 35.62
CA ASN A 172 -2.53 17.70 36.64
C ASN A 172 -3.67 16.65 36.61
N ASN A 173 -4.85 17.04 36.14
CA ASN A 173 -5.98 16.13 35.97
C ASN A 173 -5.79 15.11 34.84
N LEU A 174 -4.75 15.25 34.02
CA LEU A 174 -4.39 14.24 33.04
C LEU A 174 -4.03 12.91 33.71
N ARG A 175 -3.60 12.89 34.97
CA ARG A 175 -3.42 11.65 35.74
C ARG A 175 -4.68 10.78 35.73
N LEU A 176 -5.85 11.39 35.94
CA LEU A 176 -7.14 10.69 35.87
C LEU A 176 -7.46 10.23 34.44
N MET A 177 -7.19 11.07 33.45
CA MET A 177 -7.39 10.70 32.04
C MET A 177 -6.53 9.51 31.62
N PHE A 178 -5.29 9.41 32.13
CA PHE A 178 -4.41 8.27 31.93
C PHE A 178 -4.93 7.00 32.62
N LEU A 179 -5.53 7.09 33.82
CA LEU A 179 -6.19 5.95 34.47
C LEU A 179 -7.42 5.47 33.68
N LEU A 180 -8.21 6.38 33.13
CA LEU A 180 -9.32 6.05 32.24
C LEU A 180 -8.79 5.39 30.95
N GLN A 181 -7.72 5.93 30.36
CA GLN A 181 -7.06 5.35 29.20
C GLN A 181 -6.52 3.93 29.50
N PHE A 182 -5.96 3.70 30.68
CA PHE A 182 -5.54 2.36 31.12
C PHE A 182 -6.72 1.38 31.13
N THR A 183 -7.84 1.76 31.75
CA THR A 183 -9.05 0.94 31.81
C THR A 183 -9.58 0.62 30.41
N VAL A 184 -9.66 1.63 29.52
CA VAL A 184 -10.07 1.42 28.12
C VAL A 184 -9.11 0.46 27.40
N THR A 185 -7.80 0.66 27.54
CA THR A 185 -6.78 -0.16 26.87
C THR A 185 -6.81 -1.61 27.37
N LEU A 186 -7.02 -1.82 28.67
CA LEU A 186 -7.20 -3.14 29.28
C LEU A 186 -8.45 -3.84 28.75
N CYS A 187 -9.60 -3.15 28.73
CA CYS A 187 -10.85 -3.66 28.17
C CYS A 187 -10.68 -4.03 26.68
N VAL A 188 -9.98 -3.20 25.92
CA VAL A 188 -9.68 -3.48 24.51
C VAL A 188 -8.78 -4.71 24.36
N TRP A 189 -7.77 -4.86 25.20
CA TRP A 189 -6.90 -6.04 25.17
C TRP A 189 -7.69 -7.33 25.48
N LEU A 190 -8.56 -7.30 26.50
CA LEU A 190 -9.47 -8.41 26.84
C LEU A 190 -10.48 -8.72 25.72
N TYR A 191 -11.03 -7.69 25.08
CA TYR A 191 -11.89 -7.86 23.91
C TYR A 191 -11.12 -8.52 22.76
N THR A 192 -9.92 -8.01 22.47
CA THR A 192 -9.11 -8.44 21.33
C THR A 192 -8.64 -9.89 21.49
N SER A 193 -8.32 -10.31 22.72
CA SER A 193 -7.92 -11.69 23.01
C SER A 193 -9.04 -12.70 22.73
N LYS A 194 -10.30 -12.30 22.96
CA LYS A 194 -11.49 -13.12 22.67
C LYS A 194 -11.94 -13.02 21.20
N ALA A 195 -11.88 -11.82 20.61
CA ALA A 195 -12.46 -11.53 19.31
C ALA A 195 -11.60 -11.95 18.11
N ILE A 196 -10.27 -11.92 18.22
CA ILE A 196 -9.39 -12.36 17.13
C ILE A 196 -9.40 -13.88 17.05
N GLN A 197 -9.76 -14.42 15.88
CA GLN A 197 -9.69 -15.84 15.57
C GLN A 197 -8.68 -16.05 14.45
N ILE A 198 -7.59 -16.76 14.75
CA ILE A 198 -6.66 -17.22 13.73
C ILE A 198 -6.92 -18.70 13.55
N LYS A 199 -7.18 -19.14 12.31
CA LYS A 199 -7.02 -20.56 11.98
C LYS A 199 -5.54 -20.85 12.15
N SER A 200 -5.17 -21.55 13.22
CA SER A 200 -3.79 -21.96 13.45
C SER A 200 -3.38 -22.84 12.28
N VAL A 201 -2.65 -22.27 11.33
CA VAL A 201 -1.94 -23.06 10.34
C VAL A 201 -0.79 -23.69 11.13
N ASN A 202 -0.98 -24.95 11.53
CA ASN A 202 0.04 -25.80 12.14
C ASN A 202 1.12 -26.17 11.10
N GLU A 203 1.62 -25.20 10.34
CA GLU A 203 2.92 -25.36 9.70
C GLU A 203 3.93 -25.16 10.81
N LYS A 204 4.45 -26.28 11.33
CA LYS A 204 5.70 -26.31 12.10
C LYS A 204 6.79 -25.77 11.17
N LEU A 205 6.92 -24.46 11.07
CA LEU A 205 8.05 -23.81 10.41
C LEU A 205 9.29 -24.31 11.12
N GLN A 206 10.18 -24.98 10.37
CA GLN A 206 11.45 -25.45 10.90
C GLN A 206 12.16 -24.26 11.57
N PRO A 207 12.65 -24.41 12.82
CA PRO A 207 13.20 -23.30 13.56
C PRO A 207 14.54 -22.88 12.93
N ASN A 208 14.49 -21.90 12.04
CA ASN A 208 15.67 -21.13 11.70
C ASN A 208 16.11 -20.39 12.97
N GLY A 209 17.34 -20.63 13.41
CA GLY A 209 17.93 -19.89 14.52
C GLY A 209 17.95 -18.39 14.21
N LEU A 210 17.94 -17.54 15.25
CA LEU A 210 17.97 -16.08 15.07
C LEU A 210 19.09 -15.64 14.11
N SER A 211 20.25 -16.32 14.18
CA SER A 211 21.40 -16.09 13.28
C SER A 211 21.08 -16.38 11.80
N SER A 212 20.36 -17.45 11.47
CA SER A 212 20.00 -17.72 10.08
C SER A 212 18.93 -16.76 9.58
N THR A 213 17.94 -16.41 10.39
CA THR A 213 16.95 -15.36 10.05
C THR A 213 17.62 -14.01 9.78
N MET A 214 18.63 -13.64 10.58
CA MET A 214 19.42 -12.44 10.32
C MET A 214 20.19 -12.54 8.99
N LYS A 215 20.88 -13.67 8.73
CA LYS A 215 21.60 -13.88 7.46
C LYS A 215 20.66 -13.79 6.26
N ASP A 216 19.49 -14.42 6.34
CA ASP A 216 18.46 -14.38 5.29
C ASP A 216 17.96 -12.95 5.07
N PHE A 217 17.71 -12.21 6.14
CA PHE A 217 17.29 -10.81 6.08
C PHE A 217 18.34 -9.93 5.37
N PHE A 218 19.62 -10.02 5.75
CA PHE A 218 20.70 -9.28 5.09
C PHE A 218 20.89 -9.70 3.62
N GLY A 219 20.74 -11.00 3.32
CA GLY A 219 20.75 -11.51 1.94
C GLY A 219 19.61 -10.94 1.10
N GLN A 220 18.40 -10.87 1.66
CA GLN A 220 17.25 -10.26 1.01
C GLN A 220 17.43 -8.75 0.83
N ILE A 221 18.03 -8.02 1.80
CA ILE A 221 18.35 -6.59 1.64
C ILE A 221 19.24 -6.38 0.42
N LYS A 222 20.26 -7.22 0.21
CA LYS A 222 21.14 -7.12 -0.98
C LYS A 222 20.35 -7.28 -2.28
N LYS A 223 19.42 -8.25 -2.33
CA LYS A 223 18.50 -8.44 -3.48
C LYS A 223 17.61 -7.22 -3.69
N VAL A 224 16.99 -6.71 -2.63
CA VAL A 224 16.12 -5.52 -2.65
C VAL A 224 16.88 -4.29 -3.12
N TYR A 225 18.09 -4.07 -2.63
CA TYR A 225 18.93 -2.95 -3.05
C TYR A 225 19.23 -3.00 -4.56
N ARG A 226 19.58 -4.18 -5.09
CA ARG A 226 19.79 -4.37 -6.53
C ARG A 226 18.53 -4.06 -7.35
N VAL A 227 17.38 -4.61 -6.96
CA VAL A 227 16.09 -4.37 -7.62
C VAL A 227 15.69 -2.89 -7.53
N ALA A 228 15.90 -2.25 -6.38
CA ALA A 228 15.65 -0.84 -6.19
C ALA A 228 16.52 0.03 -7.12
N ARG A 229 17.75 -0.39 -7.41
CA ARG A 229 18.64 0.29 -8.37
C ARG A 229 18.08 0.19 -9.78
N GLU A 230 17.75 -1.03 -10.21
CA GLU A 230 17.20 -1.32 -11.55
C GLU A 230 15.90 -0.56 -11.82
N ARG A 231 15.04 -0.45 -10.79
CA ARG A 231 13.74 0.22 -10.88
C ARG A 231 13.78 1.72 -10.57
N LYS A 232 14.98 2.32 -10.44
CA LYS A 232 15.18 3.73 -10.08
C LYS A 232 14.49 4.14 -8.76
N ALA A 233 14.32 3.20 -7.83
CA ALA A 233 13.68 3.40 -6.54
C ALA A 233 14.64 3.91 -5.44
N MET A 234 15.94 4.07 -5.74
CA MET A 234 16.95 4.60 -4.81
C MET A 234 16.57 5.91 -4.10
N PRO A 235 15.89 6.90 -4.74
CA PRO A 235 15.46 8.11 -4.04
C PRO A 235 14.61 7.83 -2.80
N TRP A 236 13.85 6.73 -2.76
CA TRP A 236 13.08 6.35 -1.57
C TRP A 236 13.97 6.02 -0.37
N LEU A 237 15.13 5.39 -0.56
CA LEU A 237 16.06 5.11 0.53
C LEU A 237 16.56 6.42 1.17
N TYR A 238 16.96 7.39 0.34
CA TYR A 238 17.40 8.71 0.81
C TYR A 238 16.27 9.50 1.46
N LEU A 239 15.04 9.40 0.94
CA LEU A 239 13.86 9.99 1.57
C LEU A 239 13.57 9.36 2.93
N TYR A 240 13.73 8.05 3.13
CA TYR A 240 13.51 7.48 4.47
C TYR A 240 14.66 7.80 5.43
N LEU A 241 15.90 7.84 4.93
CA LEU A 241 17.08 8.25 5.71
C LEU A 241 16.99 9.69 6.21
N THR A 242 16.59 10.63 5.34
CA THR A 242 16.50 12.07 5.68
C THR A 242 15.16 12.46 6.32
N GLY A 243 14.18 11.56 6.34
CA GLY A 243 12.85 11.83 6.88
C GLY A 243 12.83 12.29 8.34
N PRO A 244 13.56 11.63 9.24
CA PRO A 244 13.61 12.02 10.65
C PRO A 244 14.27 13.37 10.90
N LEU A 245 15.21 13.80 10.07
CA LEU A 245 15.81 15.13 10.15
C LEU A 245 14.78 16.23 9.84
N ALA A 246 13.76 15.91 9.03
CA ALA A 246 12.66 16.82 8.75
C ALA A 246 11.52 16.72 9.77
N TRP A 247 11.12 15.50 10.16
CA TRP A 247 9.87 15.29 10.92
C TRP A 247 10.09 14.76 12.32
N GLY A 248 11.21 14.07 12.58
CA GLY A 248 11.56 13.55 13.90
C GLY A 248 12.05 14.63 14.86
N VAL A 249 12.84 15.58 14.36
CA VAL A 249 13.37 16.73 15.13
C VAL A 249 12.23 17.59 15.72
N VAL A 250 11.12 17.74 15.01
CA VAL A 250 10.00 18.61 15.42
C VAL A 250 8.89 17.85 16.16
N ASN A 251 8.79 16.53 15.98
CA ASN A 251 7.64 15.73 16.42
C ASN A 251 7.15 16.00 17.85
N PRO A 252 8.01 16.02 18.89
CA PRO A 252 7.53 16.19 20.26
C PRO A 252 7.16 17.65 20.59
N PHE A 253 7.51 18.60 19.73
CA PHE A 253 7.45 20.03 20.03
C PHE A 253 6.23 20.74 19.44
N TRP A 254 5.43 20.12 18.58
CA TRP A 254 4.26 20.75 17.95
C TRP A 254 3.27 21.33 18.97
N THR A 255 2.83 20.51 19.93
CA THR A 255 1.90 20.93 21.00
C THR A 255 2.56 21.91 21.98
N ILE A 256 3.84 21.72 22.27
CA ILE A 256 4.62 22.59 23.16
C ILE A 256 4.75 23.98 22.56
N TYR A 257 5.05 24.06 21.26
CA TYR A 257 5.16 25.32 20.53
C TYR A 257 3.84 26.07 20.49
N ALA A 258 2.73 25.39 20.22
CA ALA A 258 1.40 26.00 20.27
C ALA A 258 1.10 26.60 21.67
N ALA A 259 1.42 25.89 22.76
CA ALA A 259 1.15 26.37 24.11
C ALA A 259 2.10 27.48 24.57
N GLU A 260 3.40 27.31 24.38
CA GLU A 260 4.41 28.17 25.00
C GLU A 260 4.82 29.34 24.14
N VAL A 261 4.90 29.14 22.82
CA VAL A 261 5.31 30.17 21.87
C VAL A 261 4.08 30.89 21.36
N CYS A 262 3.07 30.16 20.88
CA CYS A 262 1.85 30.78 20.38
C CYS A 262 0.86 31.20 21.49
N LYS A 263 1.11 30.82 22.75
CA LYS A 263 0.22 31.08 23.90
C LYS A 263 -1.21 30.52 23.73
N SER A 264 -1.36 29.49 22.91
CA SER A 264 -2.66 28.86 22.66
C SER A 264 -3.23 28.23 23.94
N PRO A 265 -4.50 28.50 24.29
CA PRO A 265 -5.15 27.85 25.43
C PRO A 265 -5.41 26.36 25.15
N LEU A 266 -5.58 25.56 26.20
CA LEU A 266 -5.67 24.09 26.10
C LEU A 266 -6.82 23.63 25.18
N TYR A 267 -7.97 24.31 25.19
CA TYR A 267 -9.08 23.98 24.28
C TYR A 267 -8.72 24.18 22.80
N VAL A 268 -7.91 25.20 22.46
CA VAL A 268 -7.42 25.42 21.08
C VAL A 268 -6.48 24.29 20.67
N ILE A 269 -5.62 23.84 21.59
CA ILE A 269 -4.73 22.72 21.37
C ILE A 269 -5.52 21.42 21.11
N GLY A 270 -6.59 21.18 21.88
CA GLY A 270 -7.51 20.06 21.63
C GLY A 270 -8.17 20.14 20.25
N LEU A 271 -8.57 21.34 19.81
CA LEU A 271 -9.19 21.57 18.49
C LEU A 271 -8.24 21.30 17.30
N LEU A 272 -6.93 21.25 17.51
CA LEU A 272 -5.97 20.91 16.45
C LEU A 272 -6.27 19.53 15.83
N SER A 273 -6.70 18.55 16.63
CA SER A 273 -7.07 17.23 16.13
C SER A 273 -8.35 17.25 15.31
N THR A 274 -9.34 18.09 15.67
CA THR A 274 -10.58 18.31 14.91
C THR A 274 -10.27 18.85 13.54
N VAL A 275 -9.54 19.95 13.48
CA VAL A 275 -9.26 20.68 12.25
C VAL A 275 -8.43 19.81 11.29
N SER A 276 -7.44 19.09 11.81
CA SER A 276 -6.66 18.12 11.02
C SER A 276 -7.52 16.95 10.53
N SER A 277 -8.28 16.31 11.41
CA SER A 277 -9.09 15.14 11.05
C SER A 277 -10.19 15.48 10.04
N LEU A 278 -10.86 16.63 10.22
CA LEU A 278 -11.87 17.12 9.29
C LEU A 278 -11.27 17.37 7.91
N THR A 279 -10.11 18.04 7.85
CA THR A 279 -9.40 18.32 6.60
C THR A 279 -9.00 17.03 5.88
N ILE A 280 -8.45 16.05 6.61
CA ILE A 280 -8.07 14.74 6.05
C ILE A 280 -9.30 14.00 5.52
N VAL A 281 -10.38 13.90 6.29
CA VAL A 281 -11.61 13.21 5.86
C VAL A 281 -12.20 13.83 4.59
N LEU A 282 -12.14 15.16 4.46
CA LEU A 282 -12.64 15.88 3.29
C LEU A 282 -11.74 15.69 2.05
N LEU A 283 -10.42 15.72 2.21
CA LEU A 283 -9.47 15.76 1.08
C LEU A 283 -8.86 14.40 0.71
N GLN A 284 -8.68 13.48 1.64
CA GLN A 284 -7.96 12.23 1.39
C GLN A 284 -8.62 11.38 0.29
N ILE A 285 -9.96 11.26 0.30
CA ILE A 285 -10.69 10.49 -0.72
C ILE A 285 -10.58 11.13 -2.11
N PRO A 286 -10.92 12.42 -2.32
CA PRO A 286 -10.79 13.02 -3.65
C PRO A 286 -9.34 13.01 -4.14
N LEU A 287 -8.36 13.31 -3.28
CA LEU A 287 -6.95 13.26 -3.68
C LEU A 287 -6.48 11.86 -4.05
N SER A 288 -6.95 10.82 -3.35
CA SER A 288 -6.66 9.43 -3.71
C SER A 288 -7.23 9.07 -5.10
N LYS A 289 -8.47 9.48 -5.40
CA LYS A 289 -9.07 9.27 -6.74
C LYS A 289 -8.32 9.99 -7.85
N VAL A 290 -7.86 11.22 -7.58
CA VAL A 290 -7.08 11.98 -8.56
C VAL A 290 -5.69 11.36 -8.73
N SER A 291 -5.08 10.86 -7.65
CA SER A 291 -3.81 10.12 -7.67
C SER A 291 -3.87 8.88 -8.56
N ASP A 292 -4.96 8.14 -8.50
CA ASP A 292 -5.18 6.95 -9.33
C ASP A 292 -5.43 7.26 -10.82
N ARG A 293 -5.67 8.53 -11.18
CA ARG A 293 -5.91 8.96 -12.57
C ARG A 293 -4.76 9.78 -13.17
N LYS A 294 -4.21 10.72 -12.40
CA LYS A 294 -3.22 11.70 -12.84
C LYS A 294 -1.78 11.34 -12.47
N GLY A 295 -1.57 10.30 -11.67
CA GLY A 295 -0.25 9.86 -11.22
C GLY A 295 0.00 10.19 -9.76
N ARG A 296 0.78 9.34 -9.09
CA ARG A 296 0.99 9.37 -7.63
C ARG A 296 2.00 10.46 -7.30
N LYS A 297 3.06 10.56 -8.11
CA LYS A 297 4.12 11.56 -7.97
C LYS A 297 3.57 12.97 -8.08
N LYS A 298 2.65 13.21 -9.02
CA LYS A 298 2.05 14.53 -9.24
C LYS A 298 1.32 15.03 -8.00
N ILE A 299 0.50 14.18 -7.37
CA ILE A 299 -0.24 14.55 -6.15
C ILE A 299 0.69 14.82 -4.99
N ILE A 300 1.73 14.00 -4.80
CA ILE A 300 2.73 14.22 -3.74
C ILE A 300 3.41 15.60 -3.94
N LEU A 301 3.88 15.91 -5.15
CA LEU A 301 4.60 17.15 -5.43
C LEU A 301 3.71 18.39 -5.33
N THR A 302 2.45 18.33 -5.78
CA THR A 302 1.52 19.46 -5.72
C THR A 302 1.13 19.80 -4.28
N PHE A 303 0.95 18.81 -3.41
CA PHE A 303 0.46 19.04 -2.05
C PHE A 303 1.57 19.17 -0.99
N ARG A 304 2.83 18.86 -1.33
CA ARG A 304 3.96 19.04 -0.40
C ARG A 304 4.14 20.49 0.09
N PRO A 305 4.03 21.54 -0.76
CA PRO A 305 4.25 22.92 -0.35
C PRO A 305 3.34 23.42 0.79
N PHE A 306 2.14 22.86 0.96
CA PHE A 306 1.27 23.22 2.08
C PHE A 306 1.88 22.89 3.44
N ARG A 307 2.73 21.86 3.52
CA ARG A 307 3.50 21.56 4.75
C ARG A 307 4.57 22.62 5.01
N TYR A 308 5.12 23.25 3.97
CA TYR A 308 6.07 24.36 4.12
C TYR A 308 5.37 25.62 4.61
N LEU A 309 4.20 25.91 4.05
CA LEU A 309 3.36 27.01 4.53
C LEU A 309 2.98 26.84 6.00
N CYS A 310 2.65 25.62 6.43
CA CYS A 310 2.45 25.30 7.85
C CYS A 310 3.66 25.69 8.71
N LEU A 311 4.86 25.21 8.37
CA LEU A 311 6.08 25.50 9.12
C LEU A 311 6.42 27.00 9.13
N ILE A 312 6.33 27.67 7.98
CA ILE A 312 6.59 29.10 7.85
C ILE A 312 5.65 29.91 8.73
N ILE A 313 4.35 29.60 8.71
CA ILE A 313 3.35 30.31 9.52
C ILE A 313 3.62 30.13 11.02
N LEU A 314 4.03 28.95 11.47
CA LEU A 314 4.40 28.75 12.87
C LEU A 314 5.68 29.50 13.27
N ILE A 315 6.70 29.52 12.41
CA ILE A 315 7.93 30.28 12.65
C ILE A 315 7.63 31.77 12.74
N LEU A 316 6.78 32.29 11.84
CA LEU A 316 6.32 33.68 11.87
C LEU A 316 5.48 33.97 13.12
N ALA A 317 4.57 33.07 13.49
CA ALA A 317 3.75 33.22 14.70
C ALA A 317 4.60 33.39 15.96
N GLY A 318 5.70 32.65 16.05
CA GLY A 318 6.62 32.78 17.17
C GLY A 318 7.46 34.05 17.15
N SER A 319 7.47 34.81 16.05
CA SER A 319 8.28 36.02 15.85
C SER A 319 7.56 37.32 16.21
N PHE A 320 6.23 37.31 16.40
CA PHE A 320 5.43 38.49 16.70
C PHE A 320 4.80 38.40 18.09
N ASP A 321 4.90 39.46 18.90
CA ASP A 321 4.34 39.54 20.26
C ASP A 321 2.87 40.02 20.29
N MET A 322 2.00 39.49 19.42
CA MET A 322 0.56 39.84 19.38
C MET A 322 -0.33 38.71 19.92
N PRO A 323 -0.69 38.69 21.22
CA PRO A 323 -1.12 37.46 21.91
C PRO A 323 -2.46 36.87 21.42
N LEU A 324 -3.42 37.74 21.07
CA LEU A 324 -4.79 37.32 20.73
C LEU A 324 -4.88 36.63 19.36
N PHE A 325 -4.21 37.16 18.34
CA PHE A 325 -4.22 36.56 17.00
C PHE A 325 -3.30 35.34 16.93
N VAL A 326 -2.13 35.42 17.57
CA VAL A 326 -1.10 34.37 17.56
C VAL A 326 -1.60 33.06 18.19
N SER A 327 -2.46 33.15 19.21
CA SER A 327 -3.06 31.99 19.89
C SER A 327 -3.88 31.06 18.99
N PHE A 328 -4.42 31.55 17.87
CA PHE A 328 -5.23 30.74 16.95
C PHE A 328 -4.48 30.32 15.67
N ILE A 329 -3.29 30.86 15.43
CA ILE A 329 -2.46 30.50 14.26
C ILE A 329 -2.21 28.98 14.16
N PRO A 330 -1.97 28.23 15.26
CA PRO A 330 -1.83 26.78 15.19
C PRO A 330 -3.00 26.05 14.52
N LEU A 331 -4.24 26.55 14.63
CA LEU A 331 -5.38 25.94 13.93
C LEU A 331 -5.20 26.00 12.40
N LEU A 332 -4.82 27.17 11.88
CA LEU A 332 -4.54 27.36 10.46
C LEU A 332 -3.33 26.52 10.02
N ALA A 333 -2.26 26.49 10.83
CA ALA A 333 -1.09 25.67 10.56
C ALA A 333 -1.46 24.18 10.45
N TRP A 334 -2.34 23.66 11.32
CA TRP A 334 -2.81 22.28 11.25
C TRP A 334 -3.70 21.99 10.05
N VAL A 335 -4.51 22.95 9.57
CA VAL A 335 -5.22 22.81 8.28
C VAL A 335 -4.21 22.58 7.16
N LEU A 336 -3.19 23.44 7.08
CA LEU A 336 -2.19 23.39 6.01
C LEU A 336 -1.35 22.11 6.08
N ASP A 337 -0.97 21.67 7.28
CA ASP A 337 -0.30 20.38 7.45
C ASP A 337 -1.19 19.24 6.96
N ALA A 338 -2.46 19.23 7.36
CA ALA A 338 -3.44 18.22 7.01
C ALA A 338 -3.75 18.15 5.50
N ILE A 339 -3.77 19.30 4.81
CA ILE A 339 -3.83 19.34 3.34
C ILE A 339 -2.64 18.58 2.74
N GLY A 340 -1.43 18.80 3.28
CA GLY A 340 -0.24 18.06 2.90
C GLY A 340 -0.31 16.56 3.24
N VAL A 341 -0.72 16.21 4.46
CA VAL A 341 -0.90 14.81 4.93
C VAL A 341 -1.91 14.05 4.10
N SER A 342 -2.91 14.72 3.53
CA SER A 342 -3.94 14.10 2.69
C SER A 342 -3.37 13.42 1.43
N SER A 343 -2.12 13.74 1.04
CA SER A 343 -1.36 13.04 0.00
C SER A 343 -0.65 11.75 0.46
N SER A 344 -0.74 11.39 1.74
CA SER A 344 -0.07 10.21 2.32
C SER A 344 -0.46 8.86 1.68
N PRO A 345 -1.71 8.61 1.23
CA PRO A 345 -2.01 7.36 0.52
C PRO A 345 -1.23 7.26 -0.79
N SER A 346 -1.05 8.37 -1.51
CA SER A 346 -0.23 8.44 -2.73
C SER A 346 1.23 8.16 -2.43
N TRP A 347 1.76 8.67 -1.31
CA TRP A 347 3.12 8.38 -0.84
C TRP A 347 3.31 6.88 -0.53
N MET A 348 2.37 6.28 0.21
CA MET A 348 2.42 4.86 0.56
C MET A 348 2.29 3.96 -0.67
N ALA A 349 1.43 4.31 -1.63
CA ALA A 349 1.29 3.57 -2.88
C ALA A 349 2.57 3.67 -3.72
N ALA A 350 3.08 4.88 -3.97
CA ALA A 350 4.26 5.10 -4.78
C ALA A 350 5.52 4.44 -4.19
N SER A 351 5.66 4.43 -2.87
CA SER A 351 6.79 3.74 -2.20
C SER A 351 6.69 2.22 -2.23
N ARG A 352 5.49 1.64 -2.37
CA ARG A 352 5.31 0.17 -2.40
C ARG A 352 5.27 -0.41 -3.80
N GLU A 353 4.63 0.28 -4.74
CA GLU A 353 4.46 -0.16 -6.13
C GLU A 353 5.79 -0.18 -6.92
N VAL A 354 6.83 0.50 -6.43
CA VAL A 354 8.17 0.48 -7.04
C VAL A 354 8.87 -0.87 -6.95
N ILE A 355 8.53 -1.72 -5.97
CA ILE A 355 9.19 -3.00 -5.73
C ILE A 355 8.18 -4.16 -5.93
N PRO A 356 8.62 -5.29 -6.51
CA PRO A 356 7.81 -6.51 -6.62
C PRO A 356 7.20 -6.95 -5.28
N GLU A 357 6.03 -7.58 -5.36
CA GLU A 357 5.23 -7.95 -4.19
C GLU A 357 5.90 -8.96 -3.27
N ASP A 358 6.72 -9.86 -3.83
CA ASP A 358 7.53 -10.84 -3.10
C ASP A 358 8.61 -10.20 -2.22
N LEU A 359 9.01 -8.95 -2.53
CA LEU A 359 10.06 -8.21 -1.83
C LEU A 359 9.53 -7.05 -0.98
N GLN A 360 8.20 -6.82 -0.96
CA GLN A 360 7.61 -5.67 -0.26
C GLN A 360 7.84 -5.69 1.26
N GLY A 361 7.82 -6.88 1.89
CA GLY A 361 8.08 -7.03 3.32
C GLY A 361 9.49 -6.57 3.71
N THR A 362 10.50 -7.08 2.99
CA THR A 362 11.90 -6.71 3.18
C THR A 362 12.15 -5.24 2.83
N TRP A 363 11.54 -4.74 1.75
CA TRP A 363 11.63 -3.33 1.38
C TRP A 363 11.08 -2.41 2.47
N ASN A 364 9.88 -2.69 3.00
CA ASN A 364 9.29 -1.92 4.08
C ASN A 364 10.14 -1.98 5.36
N SER A 365 10.72 -3.14 5.66
CA SER A 365 11.62 -3.31 6.81
C SER A 365 12.90 -2.49 6.66
N LEU A 366 13.51 -2.47 5.47
CA LEU A 366 14.68 -1.64 5.16
C LEU A 366 14.35 -0.15 5.30
N LEU A 367 13.23 0.31 4.76
CA LEU A 367 12.80 1.71 4.88
C LEU A 367 12.57 2.11 6.34
N ASN A 368 11.91 1.27 7.14
CA ASN A 368 11.71 1.53 8.57
C ASN A 368 13.04 1.53 9.33
N LEU A 369 13.94 0.59 9.04
CA LEU A 369 15.26 0.54 9.66
C LEU A 369 16.04 1.84 9.40
N LEU A 370 16.06 2.33 8.16
CA LEU A 370 16.74 3.58 7.80
C LEU A 370 16.12 4.79 8.51
N TYR A 371 14.80 4.86 8.55
CA TYR A 371 14.08 5.93 9.24
C TYR A 371 14.36 5.90 10.74
N HIS A 372 14.12 4.79 11.42
CA HIS A 372 14.26 4.75 12.87
C HIS A 372 15.72 4.85 13.33
N SER A 373 16.69 4.31 12.58
CA SER A 373 18.11 4.45 12.90
C SER A 373 18.56 5.92 12.90
N THR A 374 18.08 6.71 11.95
CA THR A 374 18.38 8.15 11.91
C THR A 374 17.57 8.90 12.98
N ALA A 375 16.32 8.49 13.23
CA ALA A 375 15.46 9.10 14.23
C ALA A 375 15.99 9.00 15.67
N VAL A 376 16.83 7.99 15.98
CA VAL A 376 17.54 7.87 17.26
C VAL A 376 18.29 9.16 17.61
N PHE A 377 18.91 9.83 16.64
CA PHE A 377 19.67 11.05 16.90
C PHE A 377 18.81 12.31 16.82
N CYS A 378 17.74 12.29 16.02
CA CYS A 378 16.89 13.44 15.76
C CYS A 378 16.11 13.93 16.99
N GLY A 379 15.72 13.03 17.90
CA GLY A 379 15.01 13.42 19.12
C GLY A 379 15.85 14.34 20.00
N VAL A 380 17.04 13.89 20.38
CA VAL A 380 18.04 14.68 21.13
C VAL A 380 18.39 15.97 20.38
N LEU A 381 18.63 15.89 19.06
CA LEU A 381 18.94 17.07 18.24
C LEU A 381 17.82 18.11 18.29
N GLY A 382 16.56 17.69 18.24
CA GLY A 382 15.43 18.61 18.37
C GLY A 382 15.36 19.28 19.73
N GLY A 383 15.65 18.55 20.81
CA GLY A 383 15.73 19.11 22.16
C GLY A 383 16.86 20.13 22.32
N LEU A 384 18.04 19.86 21.75
CA LEU A 384 19.16 20.80 21.74
C LEU A 384 18.81 22.09 20.99
N LEU A 385 18.22 21.96 19.79
CA LEU A 385 17.79 23.11 19.00
C LEU A 385 16.72 23.93 19.73
N TRP A 386 15.75 23.27 20.37
CA TRP A 386 14.70 23.94 21.14
C TRP A 386 15.26 24.79 22.29
N ASN A 387 16.26 24.28 23.01
CA ASN A 387 16.88 25.01 24.12
C ASN A 387 17.61 26.28 23.67
N ILE A 388 18.08 26.34 22.42
CA ILE A 388 18.67 27.55 21.84
C ILE A 388 17.55 28.51 21.43
N ASP A 389 16.61 28.05 20.60
CA ASP A 389 15.43 28.81 20.20
C ASP A 389 14.33 27.81 19.75
N PRO A 390 13.09 27.91 20.29
CA PRO A 390 11.96 27.04 19.93
C PRO A 390 11.62 26.96 18.43
N ARG A 391 12.04 27.94 17.62
CA ARG A 391 11.83 28.00 16.17
C ARG A 391 12.83 27.14 15.40
N LEU A 392 14.03 26.88 15.94
CA LEU A 392 15.10 26.17 15.24
C LEU A 392 14.75 24.74 14.80
N PRO A 393 14.05 23.91 15.61
CA PRO A 393 13.57 22.62 15.13
C PRO A 393 12.71 22.74 13.86
N PHE A 394 11.81 23.72 13.82
CA PHE A 394 10.90 23.96 12.69
C PHE A 394 11.64 24.50 11.46
N ILE A 395 12.64 25.37 11.66
CA ILE A 395 13.52 25.87 10.59
C ILE A 395 14.31 24.70 9.99
N MET A 396 14.91 23.85 10.83
CA MET A 396 15.64 22.67 10.36
C MET A 396 14.72 21.77 9.53
N ALA A 397 13.51 21.51 10.01
CA ALA A 397 12.51 20.74 9.28
C ALA A 397 12.19 21.31 7.90
N LEU A 398 11.96 22.63 7.84
CA LEU A 398 11.67 23.34 6.62
C LEU A 398 12.84 23.25 5.63
N VAL A 399 14.07 23.52 6.09
CA VAL A 399 15.27 23.49 5.24
C VAL A 399 15.54 22.08 4.71
N VAL A 400 15.51 21.06 5.56
CA VAL A 400 15.75 19.67 5.15
C VAL A 400 14.67 19.19 4.18
N ASP A 401 13.40 19.45 4.45
CA ASP A 401 12.32 18.98 3.57
C ASP A 401 12.28 19.72 2.24
N SER A 402 12.48 21.04 2.23
CA SER A 402 12.47 21.84 1.00
C SER A 402 13.75 21.69 0.16
N SER A 403 14.93 21.65 0.78
CA SER A 403 16.22 21.69 0.07
C SER A 403 16.74 20.31 -0.31
N ILE A 404 16.45 19.28 0.50
CA ILE A 404 16.96 17.92 0.26
C ILE A 404 15.83 17.03 -0.26
N ARG A 405 14.70 16.98 0.45
CA ARG A 405 13.66 15.98 0.17
C ARG A 405 12.82 16.34 -1.04
N TYR A 406 12.46 17.60 -1.23
CA TYR A 406 11.66 18.04 -2.39
C TYR A 406 12.36 17.80 -3.74
N PRO A 407 13.66 18.10 -3.93
CA PRO A 407 14.37 17.70 -5.15
C PRO A 407 14.45 16.18 -5.34
N LEU A 408 14.60 15.40 -4.26
CA LEU A 408 14.59 13.94 -4.34
C LEU A 408 13.22 13.40 -4.79
N LEU A 409 12.11 14.04 -4.40
CA LEU A 409 10.77 13.68 -4.87
C LEU A 409 10.60 13.86 -6.37
N HIS A 410 11.35 14.75 -7.02
CA HIS A 410 11.36 14.84 -8.48
C HIS A 410 12.07 13.67 -9.15
N LYS A 411 12.94 12.95 -8.42
CA LYS A 411 13.67 11.79 -8.95
C LYS A 411 12.92 10.48 -8.75
N ILE A 412 11.84 10.43 -7.98
CA ILE A 412 11.05 9.20 -7.80
C ILE A 412 10.38 8.80 -9.14
N PRO A 413 10.32 7.49 -9.45
CA PRO A 413 9.61 7.00 -10.62
C PRO A 413 8.10 7.14 -10.45
N GLU A 414 7.38 7.42 -11.53
CA GLU A 414 5.91 7.34 -11.53
C GLU A 414 5.50 5.87 -11.62
N THR A 415 4.63 5.44 -10.71
CA THR A 415 4.20 4.04 -10.61
C THR A 415 2.85 3.82 -11.30
N LEU A 416 2.11 4.89 -11.63
CA LEU A 416 0.90 4.78 -12.43
C LEU A 416 1.26 4.44 -13.88
N LEU A 417 1.16 3.15 -14.21
CA LEU A 417 1.10 2.69 -15.59
C LEU A 417 -0.27 3.10 -16.15
N ALA A 418 -0.34 4.30 -16.73
CA ALA A 418 -1.47 4.65 -17.57
C ALA A 418 -1.41 3.75 -18.81
N ILE A 419 -2.08 2.60 -18.77
CA ILE A 419 -2.37 1.81 -19.96
C ILE A 419 -3.29 2.69 -20.80
N ARG A 420 -2.70 3.52 -21.67
CA ARG A 420 -3.46 4.19 -22.72
C ARG A 420 -3.90 3.10 -23.67
N TYR A 421 -5.11 2.59 -23.45
CA TYR A 421 -5.79 1.78 -24.43
C TYR A 421 -6.02 2.69 -25.64
N ARG A 422 -5.09 2.69 -26.60
CA ARG A 422 -5.39 3.21 -27.93
C ARG A 422 -6.30 2.15 -28.55
N PRO A 423 -7.59 2.43 -28.80
CA PRO A 423 -8.39 1.52 -29.62
C PRO A 423 -7.66 1.38 -30.95
N ARG A 424 -7.10 0.20 -31.23
CA ARG A 424 -6.53 -0.10 -32.54
C ARG A 424 -7.70 -0.12 -33.53
N ALA A 425 -7.51 0.45 -34.72
CA ALA A 425 -8.38 0.15 -35.85
C ALA A 425 -8.30 -1.36 -36.05
N ILE A 426 -9.44 -2.03 -36.04
CA ILE A 426 -9.52 -3.48 -36.09
C ILE A 426 -10.14 -3.82 -37.43
N GLY A 427 -9.43 -4.60 -38.23
CA GLY A 427 -9.92 -5.01 -39.54
C GLY A 427 -10.99 -6.10 -39.47
N PRO A 428 -11.57 -6.44 -40.64
CA PRO A 428 -12.72 -7.32 -40.75
C PRO A 428 -12.39 -8.81 -40.53
N HIS A 429 -11.12 -9.20 -40.45
CA HIS A 429 -10.73 -10.60 -40.29
C HIS A 429 -10.65 -11.01 -38.81
N ILE A 430 -10.67 -12.31 -38.54
CA ILE A 430 -10.53 -12.87 -37.19
C ILE A 430 -9.34 -13.82 -37.19
N ALA A 431 -8.29 -13.53 -36.41
CA ALA A 431 -7.12 -14.38 -36.25
C ALA A 431 -7.19 -15.11 -34.91
N ILE A 432 -7.40 -16.42 -34.94
CA ILE A 432 -7.51 -17.29 -33.76
C ILE A 432 -6.23 -18.11 -33.63
N TYR A 433 -5.41 -17.81 -32.64
CA TYR A 433 -4.19 -18.58 -32.37
C TYR A 433 -4.10 -18.90 -30.88
N GLY A 434 -3.11 -19.71 -30.51
CA GLY A 434 -2.91 -20.13 -29.13
C GLY A 434 -2.07 -21.38 -29.04
N LEU A 435 -2.11 -22.03 -27.88
CA LEU A 435 -1.42 -23.30 -27.71
C LEU A 435 -2.13 -24.42 -28.49
N PRO A 436 -1.39 -25.31 -29.17
CA PRO A 436 -1.95 -26.50 -29.83
C PRO A 436 -2.85 -27.31 -28.88
N GLY A 437 -4.05 -27.67 -29.32
CA GLY A 437 -5.05 -28.35 -28.47
C GLY A 437 -5.91 -27.43 -27.60
N ALA A 438 -5.71 -26.11 -27.63
CA ALA A 438 -6.58 -25.15 -26.92
C ALA A 438 -7.96 -24.93 -27.58
N GLY A 439 -8.35 -25.76 -28.57
CA GLY A 439 -9.67 -25.71 -29.21
C GLY A 439 -9.82 -24.74 -30.39
N GLN A 440 -8.71 -24.26 -30.97
CA GLN A 440 -8.70 -23.30 -32.10
C GLN A 440 -9.57 -23.76 -33.27
N THR A 441 -9.32 -24.96 -33.80
CA THR A 441 -10.07 -25.59 -34.89
C THR A 441 -11.55 -25.71 -34.64
N TYR A 442 -11.92 -26.09 -33.42
CA TYR A 442 -13.33 -26.23 -33.08
C TYR A 442 -14.02 -24.85 -32.99
N THR A 443 -13.37 -23.86 -32.36
CA THR A 443 -13.87 -22.49 -32.27
C THR A 443 -13.95 -21.81 -33.64
N ALA A 444 -12.96 -21.97 -34.52
CA ALA A 444 -12.97 -21.40 -35.87
C ALA A 444 -14.11 -21.98 -36.72
N ARG A 445 -14.34 -23.30 -36.66
CA ARG A 445 -15.45 -23.96 -37.37
C ARG A 445 -16.81 -23.47 -36.89
N LEU A 446 -17.00 -23.33 -35.58
CA LEU A 446 -18.23 -22.76 -35.01
C LEU A 446 -18.43 -21.31 -35.47
N LEU A 447 -17.38 -20.49 -35.42
CA LEU A 447 -17.42 -19.12 -35.91
C LEU A 447 -17.75 -19.04 -37.38
N GLY A 448 -17.12 -19.86 -38.23
CA GLY A 448 -17.39 -19.91 -39.67
C GLY A 448 -18.86 -20.27 -39.95
N ARG A 449 -19.42 -21.24 -39.22
CA ARG A 449 -20.87 -21.56 -39.31
C ARG A 449 -21.77 -20.42 -38.86
N MET A 450 -21.38 -19.67 -37.83
CA MET A 450 -22.18 -18.55 -37.29
C MET A 450 -22.11 -17.28 -38.15
N THR A 451 -21.00 -17.08 -38.86
CA THR A 451 -20.70 -15.84 -39.60
C THR A 451 -20.77 -15.99 -41.11
N GLY A 452 -20.74 -17.22 -41.64
CA GLY A 452 -20.63 -17.50 -43.07
C GLY A 452 -19.23 -17.25 -43.64
N SER A 453 -18.23 -17.01 -42.80
CA SER A 453 -16.87 -16.65 -43.22
C SER A 453 -16.02 -17.87 -43.63
N GLU A 454 -15.16 -17.66 -44.62
CA GLU A 454 -14.13 -18.62 -45.04
C GLU A 454 -13.12 -18.86 -43.90
N ILE A 455 -12.64 -20.11 -43.76
CA ILE A 455 -11.64 -20.49 -42.76
C ILE A 455 -10.32 -20.82 -43.46
N VAL A 456 -9.26 -20.10 -43.10
CA VAL A 456 -7.88 -20.38 -43.49
C VAL A 456 -7.19 -21.13 -42.34
N ASP A 457 -6.94 -22.42 -42.57
CA ASP A 457 -6.31 -23.32 -41.61
C ASP A 457 -4.86 -23.70 -42.02
N GLU A 458 -4.24 -24.62 -41.27
CA GLU A 458 -2.86 -25.07 -41.51
C GLU A 458 -2.66 -25.77 -42.87
N ARG A 459 -3.71 -26.19 -43.60
CA ARG A 459 -3.56 -26.82 -44.92
C ARG A 459 -3.03 -25.87 -45.98
N PHE A 460 -3.14 -24.56 -45.76
CA PHE A 460 -2.54 -23.53 -46.61
C PHE A 460 -1.04 -23.29 -46.32
N TRP A 461 -0.49 -23.97 -45.32
CA TRP A 461 0.92 -23.87 -44.94
C TRP A 461 1.77 -24.88 -45.71
N SER A 462 2.58 -24.39 -46.66
CA SER A 462 3.44 -25.24 -47.51
C SER A 462 4.86 -25.47 -46.94
N GLY A 463 5.11 -25.12 -45.67
CA GLY A 463 6.43 -25.21 -45.03
C GLY A 463 7.37 -24.06 -45.36
N ASP A 464 7.11 -23.30 -46.42
CA ASP A 464 7.82 -22.08 -46.80
C ASP A 464 7.16 -20.84 -46.15
N GLU A 465 7.87 -20.23 -45.19
CA GLU A 465 7.41 -19.07 -44.40
C GLU A 465 7.20 -17.82 -45.26
N GLU A 466 8.07 -17.53 -46.24
CA GLU A 466 7.90 -16.34 -47.11
C GLU A 466 6.66 -16.48 -47.97
N LYS A 467 6.42 -17.69 -48.49
CA LYS A 467 5.23 -17.99 -49.28
C LYS A 467 3.97 -17.90 -48.41
N ALA A 468 4.01 -18.39 -47.18
CA ALA A 468 2.91 -18.28 -46.22
C ALA A 468 2.61 -16.82 -45.83
N GLU A 469 3.65 -15.99 -45.62
CA GLU A 469 3.48 -14.56 -45.32
C GLU A 469 2.83 -13.82 -46.50
N ARG A 470 3.28 -14.08 -47.74
CA ARG A 470 2.65 -13.50 -48.95
C ARG A 470 1.19 -13.93 -49.13
N LEU A 471 0.85 -15.17 -48.76
CA LEU A 471 -0.53 -15.67 -48.80
C LEU A 471 -1.39 -14.98 -47.74
N ILE A 472 -0.91 -14.84 -46.51
CA ILE A 472 -1.63 -14.14 -45.44
C ILE A 472 -1.79 -12.66 -45.75
N ASP A 473 -0.78 -11.99 -46.30
CA ASP A 473 -0.91 -10.60 -46.75
C ASP A 473 -1.93 -10.43 -47.89
N LYS A 474 -2.13 -11.45 -48.75
CA LYS A 474 -3.22 -11.45 -49.74
C LYS A 474 -4.59 -11.65 -49.10
N VAL A 475 -4.69 -12.55 -48.11
CA VAL A 475 -5.94 -12.82 -47.37
C VAL A 475 -6.37 -11.57 -46.60
N LEU A 476 -5.45 -10.91 -45.90
CA LEU A 476 -5.71 -9.70 -45.10
C LEU A 476 -6.05 -8.44 -45.93
N LYS A 477 -5.93 -8.52 -47.26
CA LYS A 477 -6.33 -7.47 -48.20
C LYS A 477 -7.75 -7.68 -48.75
N ARG A 478 -8.39 -8.83 -48.49
CA ARG A 478 -9.76 -9.07 -48.92
C ARG A 478 -10.74 -8.21 -48.11
N ASP A 479 -11.82 -7.78 -48.73
CA ASP A 479 -12.87 -7.01 -48.05
C ASP A 479 -13.81 -7.91 -47.22
N GLU A 480 -13.88 -9.20 -47.55
CA GLU A 480 -14.68 -10.18 -46.84
C GLU A 480 -14.02 -10.64 -45.53
N ASN A 481 -14.83 -10.89 -44.50
CA ASN A 481 -14.34 -11.45 -43.25
C ASN A 481 -13.85 -12.90 -43.47
N VAL A 482 -12.60 -13.13 -43.08
CA VAL A 482 -11.93 -14.44 -43.12
C VAL A 482 -11.48 -14.79 -41.71
N ILE A 483 -11.71 -16.03 -41.31
CA ILE A 483 -11.24 -16.59 -40.05
C ILE A 483 -9.93 -17.31 -40.32
N ILE A 484 -8.85 -16.84 -39.71
CA ILE A 484 -7.50 -17.41 -39.83
C ILE A 484 -7.22 -18.15 -38.54
N GLU A 485 -6.77 -19.41 -38.61
CA GLU A 485 -6.45 -20.18 -37.42
C GLU A 485 -5.07 -20.84 -37.42
N GLY A 486 -4.60 -21.26 -36.24
CA GLY A 486 -3.36 -22.02 -36.08
C GLY A 486 -2.10 -21.20 -36.34
N LYS A 487 -1.06 -21.82 -36.92
CA LYS A 487 0.19 -21.14 -37.30
C LYS A 487 -0.02 -19.93 -38.24
N PRO A 488 -0.89 -19.99 -39.26
CA PRO A 488 -1.22 -18.83 -40.09
C PRO A 488 -1.74 -17.62 -39.30
N ALA A 489 -2.50 -17.85 -38.23
CA ALA A 489 -3.01 -16.77 -37.36
C ALA A 489 -1.89 -16.08 -36.56
N VAL A 490 -0.79 -16.77 -36.27
CA VAL A 490 0.41 -16.18 -35.65
C VAL A 490 1.07 -15.16 -36.59
N LEU A 491 1.03 -15.38 -37.91
CA LEU A 491 1.47 -14.41 -38.90
C LEU A 491 0.48 -13.24 -39.02
N ALA A 492 -0.82 -13.53 -39.09
CA ALA A 492 -1.85 -12.51 -39.17
C ALA A 492 -1.82 -11.53 -37.98
N ALA A 493 -1.48 -12.03 -36.79
CA ALA A 493 -1.30 -11.22 -35.58
C ALA A 493 -0.19 -10.15 -35.68
N ARG A 494 0.70 -10.20 -36.69
CA ARG A 494 1.68 -9.13 -36.98
C ARG A 494 1.03 -7.88 -37.57
N ARG A 495 -0.18 -8.01 -38.13
CA ARG A 495 -0.98 -6.95 -38.74
C ARG A 495 -2.26 -6.74 -37.92
N PRO A 496 -2.16 -6.33 -36.64
CA PRO A 496 -3.33 -6.19 -35.75
C PRO A 496 -4.37 -5.18 -36.29
N GLU A 497 -3.98 -4.30 -37.20
CA GLU A 497 -4.87 -3.38 -37.91
C GLU A 497 -5.83 -4.05 -38.90
N ARG A 498 -5.58 -5.30 -39.31
CA ARG A 498 -6.39 -6.04 -40.29
C ARG A 498 -7.23 -7.16 -39.69
N SER A 499 -6.98 -7.58 -38.45
CA SER A 499 -7.71 -8.69 -37.84
C SER A 499 -7.91 -8.51 -36.34
N ILE A 500 -9.04 -8.99 -35.81
CA ILE A 500 -9.21 -9.23 -34.37
C ILE A 500 -8.32 -10.40 -33.98
N VAL A 501 -7.37 -10.15 -33.07
CA VAL A 501 -6.41 -11.16 -32.64
C VAL A 501 -6.91 -11.84 -31.36
N VAL A 502 -7.35 -13.09 -31.48
CA VAL A 502 -7.89 -13.90 -30.38
C VAL A 502 -6.89 -14.97 -29.96
N LEU A 503 -6.55 -14.96 -28.68
CA LEU A 503 -5.70 -15.96 -28.04
C LEU A 503 -6.55 -16.97 -27.25
N LEU A 504 -6.48 -18.25 -27.64
CA LEU A 504 -7.08 -19.34 -26.88
C LEU A 504 -6.03 -20.07 -26.04
N VAL A 505 -6.30 -20.24 -24.75
CA VAL A 505 -5.43 -20.92 -23.79
C VAL A 505 -6.19 -22.02 -23.05
N ALA A 506 -5.47 -23.09 -22.71
CA ALA A 506 -5.94 -24.19 -21.89
C ALA A 506 -4.73 -24.79 -21.14
N PRO A 507 -4.93 -25.35 -19.92
CA PRO A 507 -3.90 -26.12 -19.22
C PRO A 507 -3.39 -27.29 -20.07
N LYS A 508 -2.15 -27.73 -19.82
CA LYS A 508 -1.52 -28.80 -20.61
C LYS A 508 -2.31 -30.11 -20.49
N GLU A 509 -2.81 -30.41 -19.29
CA GLU A 509 -3.63 -31.59 -18.99
C GLU A 509 -4.90 -31.62 -19.85
N GLU A 510 -5.60 -30.49 -19.92
CA GLU A 510 -6.84 -30.35 -20.69
C GLU A 510 -6.59 -30.50 -22.21
N ARG A 511 -5.45 -29.99 -22.71
CA ARG A 511 -5.05 -30.14 -24.12
C ARG A 511 -4.76 -31.61 -24.47
N ILE A 512 -4.13 -32.34 -23.55
CA ILE A 512 -3.87 -33.79 -23.69
C ILE A 512 -5.19 -34.55 -23.79
N ILE A 513 -6.13 -34.31 -22.87
CA ILE A 513 -7.45 -34.96 -22.86
C ILE A 513 -8.19 -34.73 -24.19
N ARG A 514 -8.14 -33.51 -24.74
CA ARG A 514 -8.76 -33.18 -26.03
C ARG A 514 -8.11 -33.92 -27.19
N LYS A 515 -6.78 -33.88 -27.27
CA LYS A 515 -6.02 -34.51 -28.36
C LYS A 515 -6.10 -36.04 -28.31
N MET A 516 -6.23 -36.63 -27.12
CA MET A 516 -6.48 -38.07 -26.96
C MET A 516 -7.78 -38.51 -27.61
N LYS A 517 -8.85 -37.70 -27.51
CA LYS A 517 -10.14 -37.99 -28.16
C LYS A 517 -10.03 -37.98 -29.69
N ASP A 518 -9.17 -37.12 -30.23
CA ASP A 518 -8.96 -36.99 -31.68
C ASP A 518 -8.07 -38.11 -32.25
N VAL A 519 -6.94 -38.41 -31.59
CA VAL A 519 -5.88 -39.29 -32.14
C VAL A 519 -6.02 -40.75 -31.67
N LYS A 520 -6.83 -41.02 -30.64
CA LYS A 520 -7.06 -42.36 -30.04
C LYS A 520 -5.75 -43.11 -29.71
N LYS A 521 -4.76 -42.41 -29.18
CA LYS A 521 -3.46 -42.95 -28.76
C LYS A 521 -3.26 -42.82 -27.24
N PRO A 522 -2.38 -43.63 -26.63
CA PRO A 522 -2.02 -43.52 -25.22
C PRO A 522 -1.46 -42.15 -24.82
N ASP A 523 -1.68 -41.76 -23.56
CA ASP A 523 -1.37 -40.45 -22.99
C ASP A 523 0.07 -40.00 -23.24
N PHE A 524 1.04 -40.89 -23.10
CA PHE A 524 2.46 -40.55 -23.28
C PHE A 524 2.81 -40.21 -24.75
N ILE A 525 2.13 -40.83 -25.73
CA ILE A 525 2.32 -40.51 -27.15
C ILE A 525 1.69 -39.16 -27.46
N VAL A 526 0.49 -38.90 -26.92
CA VAL A 526 -0.21 -37.62 -27.10
C VAL A 526 0.54 -36.48 -26.43
N LEU A 527 1.14 -36.72 -25.27
CA LEU A 527 2.01 -35.78 -24.57
C LEU A 527 3.20 -35.39 -25.45
N ASN A 528 3.91 -36.37 -26.02
CA ASN A 528 5.05 -36.10 -26.91
C ASN A 528 4.64 -35.29 -28.14
N LEU A 529 3.49 -35.61 -28.76
CA LEU A 529 2.95 -34.85 -29.90
C LEU A 529 2.65 -33.39 -29.52
N ILE A 530 2.04 -33.15 -28.36
CA ILE A 530 1.76 -31.78 -27.89
C ILE A 530 3.06 -31.03 -27.58
N GLU A 531 4.07 -31.69 -27.03
CA GLU A 531 5.37 -31.06 -26.76
C GLU A 531 6.13 -30.71 -28.04
N GLU A 532 6.04 -31.54 -29.09
CA GLU A 532 6.57 -31.22 -30.41
C GLU A 532 5.84 -30.02 -31.03
N GLU A 533 4.50 -30.02 -31.00
CA GLU A 533 3.68 -28.89 -31.49
C GLU A 533 3.98 -27.59 -30.72
N ASP A 534 4.12 -27.65 -29.39
CA ASP A 534 4.49 -26.50 -28.55
C ASP A 534 5.88 -25.96 -28.92
N ARG A 535 6.86 -26.84 -29.18
CA ARG A 535 8.22 -26.45 -29.62
C ARG A 535 8.21 -25.76 -30.98
N GLU A 536 7.39 -26.24 -31.92
CA GLU A 536 7.27 -25.61 -33.24
C GLU A 536 6.66 -24.21 -33.15
N VAL A 537 5.57 -24.05 -32.41
CA VAL A 537 4.95 -22.73 -32.18
C VAL A 537 5.93 -21.82 -31.44
N GLN A 538 6.68 -22.33 -30.47
CA GLN A 538 7.69 -21.54 -29.75
C GLN A 538 8.81 -21.06 -30.68
N LYS A 539 9.31 -21.92 -31.58
CA LYS A 539 10.32 -21.52 -32.59
C LYS A 539 9.78 -20.40 -33.48
N LEU A 540 8.53 -20.52 -33.94
CA LEU A 540 7.86 -19.51 -34.78
C LEU A 540 7.69 -18.18 -34.03
N VAL A 541 7.16 -18.20 -32.81
CA VAL A 541 6.94 -17.00 -31.98
C VAL A 541 8.25 -16.31 -31.64
N LYS A 542 9.29 -17.09 -31.28
CA LYS A 542 10.61 -16.55 -30.96
C LYS A 542 11.27 -15.89 -32.17
N ARG A 543 11.10 -16.48 -33.37
CA ARG A 543 11.63 -15.92 -34.61
C ARG A 543 10.89 -14.64 -35.03
N LEU A 544 9.56 -14.63 -34.96
CA LEU A 544 8.72 -13.52 -35.42
C LEU A 544 8.65 -12.34 -34.45
N TYR A 545 8.55 -12.61 -33.16
CA TYR A 545 8.26 -11.60 -32.14
C TYR A 545 9.40 -11.38 -31.15
N ARG A 546 10.50 -12.16 -31.25
CA ARG A 546 11.59 -12.17 -30.26
C ARG A 546 11.07 -12.38 -28.82
N ALA A 547 9.99 -13.15 -28.70
CA ALA A 547 9.28 -13.41 -27.44
C ALA A 547 9.18 -14.92 -27.18
N ASP A 548 9.06 -15.31 -25.91
CA ASP A 548 8.76 -16.69 -25.54
C ASP A 548 7.27 -16.98 -25.72
N ILE A 549 6.91 -18.27 -25.84
CA ILE A 549 5.51 -18.72 -25.92
C ILE A 549 4.69 -18.36 -24.66
N SER A 550 5.37 -18.05 -23.54
CA SER A 550 4.76 -17.50 -22.33
C SER A 550 4.40 -16.01 -22.45
N ARG A 551 4.89 -15.33 -23.49
CA ARG A 551 4.65 -13.94 -23.87
C ARG A 551 4.19 -13.87 -25.32
N LEU A 552 3.11 -14.60 -25.62
CA LEU A 552 2.44 -14.62 -26.93
C LEU A 552 2.22 -13.18 -27.46
N PRO A 553 2.18 -12.99 -28.79
CA PRO A 553 2.00 -11.68 -29.41
C PRO A 553 0.77 -10.92 -28.87
N PRO A 554 0.72 -9.58 -29.06
CA PRO A 554 -0.39 -8.80 -28.52
C PRO A 554 -1.72 -9.30 -29.07
N PHE A 555 -2.59 -9.77 -28.18
CA PHE A 555 -3.95 -10.21 -28.46
C PHE A 555 -4.95 -9.13 -28.04
N ASP A 556 -6.08 -9.05 -28.73
CA ASP A 556 -7.21 -8.22 -28.35
C ASP A 556 -8.10 -8.91 -27.32
N LEU A 557 -8.13 -10.25 -27.36
CA LEU A 557 -8.96 -11.09 -26.52
C LEU A 557 -8.20 -12.37 -26.16
N ALA A 558 -8.10 -12.69 -24.87
CA ALA A 558 -7.57 -13.98 -24.40
C ALA A 558 -8.66 -14.76 -23.64
N ILE A 559 -8.89 -16.01 -24.03
CA ILE A 559 -9.95 -16.85 -23.46
C ILE A 559 -9.37 -18.18 -22.96
N ASN A 560 -9.62 -18.49 -21.69
CA ASN A 560 -9.35 -19.82 -21.15
C ASN A 560 -10.49 -20.77 -21.52
N THR A 561 -10.21 -21.71 -22.44
CA THR A 561 -11.18 -22.67 -22.99
C THR A 561 -11.45 -23.86 -22.08
N GLU A 562 -10.75 -23.99 -20.94
CA GLU A 562 -11.10 -24.93 -19.87
C GLU A 562 -12.39 -24.49 -19.16
N ARG A 563 -12.53 -23.17 -18.94
CA ARG A 563 -13.63 -22.59 -18.15
C ARG A 563 -14.82 -22.17 -19.00
N ILE A 564 -14.59 -21.91 -20.28
CA ILE A 564 -15.60 -21.36 -21.19
C ILE A 564 -15.81 -22.35 -22.34
N PRO A 565 -17.04 -22.89 -22.49
CA PRO A 565 -17.37 -23.80 -23.59
C PRO A 565 -17.16 -23.13 -24.95
N PRO A 566 -16.72 -23.86 -25.99
CA PRO A 566 -16.39 -23.25 -27.27
C PRO A 566 -17.55 -22.55 -27.98
N GLU A 567 -18.82 -22.95 -27.76
CA GLU A 567 -19.95 -22.20 -28.34
C GLU A 567 -20.06 -20.80 -27.72
N THR A 568 -19.77 -20.69 -26.42
CA THR A 568 -19.73 -19.41 -25.72
C THR A 568 -18.55 -18.57 -26.20
N VAL A 569 -17.38 -19.19 -26.41
CA VAL A 569 -16.20 -18.54 -27.01
C VAL A 569 -16.54 -17.96 -28.39
N ALA A 570 -17.14 -18.77 -29.28
CA ALA A 570 -17.54 -18.33 -30.62
C ALA A 570 -18.58 -17.19 -30.58
N LYS A 571 -19.57 -17.27 -29.67
CA LYS A 571 -20.57 -16.22 -29.48
C LYS A 571 -19.95 -14.91 -29.01
N ILE A 572 -19.01 -14.96 -28.04
CA ILE A 572 -18.27 -13.78 -27.56
C ILE A 572 -17.50 -13.13 -28.72
N ILE A 573 -16.75 -13.93 -29.48
CA ILE A 573 -15.95 -13.42 -30.60
C ILE A 573 -16.85 -12.78 -31.67
N SER A 574 -17.97 -13.42 -32.01
CA SER A 574 -18.94 -12.89 -32.98
C SER A 574 -19.58 -11.57 -32.51
N LEU A 575 -19.93 -11.45 -31.23
CA LEU A 575 -20.49 -10.21 -30.68
C LEU A 575 -19.47 -9.07 -30.74
N ILE A 576 -18.24 -9.32 -30.32
CA ILE A 576 -17.16 -8.32 -30.36
C ILE A 576 -16.90 -7.88 -31.81
N HIS A 577 -16.90 -8.85 -32.73
CA HIS A 577 -16.69 -8.57 -34.15
C HIS A 577 -17.82 -7.71 -34.73
N LYS A 578 -19.09 -8.04 -34.43
CA LYS A 578 -20.27 -7.25 -34.86
C LYS A 578 -20.30 -5.84 -34.25
N GLU A 579 -19.96 -5.71 -32.97
CA GLU A 579 -19.99 -4.41 -32.28
C GLU A 579 -18.88 -3.48 -32.78
N LYS A 580 -17.72 -4.04 -33.15
CA LYS A 580 -16.60 -3.27 -33.69
C LYS A 580 -16.74 -2.90 -35.15
N LEU A 581 -17.41 -3.71 -35.97
CA LEU A 581 -17.77 -3.33 -37.35
C LEU A 581 -18.82 -2.19 -37.41
N LYS A 582 -19.57 -1.96 -36.31
CA LYS A 582 -20.57 -0.88 -36.21
C LYS A 582 -19.98 0.47 -35.78
N ARG A 583 -18.72 0.51 -35.36
CA ARG A 583 -17.99 1.72 -34.96
C ARG A 583 -17.00 2.09 -36.04
#